data_AF-A0A2R8C0Y6-F1
#
_entry.id   AF-A0A2R8C0Y6-F1
#
_cell.length_a   1.000
_cell.length_b   1.000
_cell.length_c   1.000
_cell.angle_alpha   90.00
_cell.angle_beta   90.00
_cell.angle_gamma   90.00
#
_symmetry.space_group_name_H-M   'P 1'
#
loop_
_entity.id
_entity.type
_entity.pdbx_description
1 polymer ?
#
loop_
_entity_poly.entity_id
_entity_poly.type
_entity_poly.pdbx_seq_one_letter_code
_entity_poly.pdbx_strand_id
1 'polypeptide(L)'
;MSAPAHYAGDDGAVAVAGGAKGLPAKRKLTAVQRLMHGESLEAVSRDLNVPVHRLSEWRNRVLMASESALKERERDDRDEEIARLHTEVGEITMANELLYAKIDTLEGGRPLARRRSRKEAGRIRSPREGLRNGTGL
;
A
#
# COMPACT_ATOMS: atom_id res chain seq x y z
N MET A 1 -2.73 1.20 -15.85
CA MET A 1 -3.83 1.50 -14.90
C MET A 1 -4.66 0.24 -14.77
N SER A 2 -4.38 -0.59 -13.76
CA SER A 2 -5.11 -1.83 -13.50
C SER A 2 -5.82 -1.68 -12.15
N ALA A 3 -7.14 -1.81 -12.15
CA ALA A 3 -8.00 -1.61 -10.99
C ALA A 3 -7.79 -2.72 -9.93
N PRO A 4 -7.91 -2.43 -8.63
CA PRO A 4 -7.90 -3.46 -7.61
C PRO A 4 -9.24 -4.20 -7.61
N ALA A 5 -9.18 -5.52 -7.79
CA ALA A 5 -10.32 -6.40 -7.60
C ALA A 5 -10.61 -6.51 -6.10
N HIS A 6 -11.86 -6.24 -5.72
CA HIS A 6 -12.38 -6.51 -4.39
C HIS A 6 -12.38 -8.03 -4.15
N TYR A 7 -11.54 -8.51 -3.23
CA TYR A 7 -11.70 -9.85 -2.65
C TYR A 7 -12.90 -9.81 -1.69
N ALA A 8 -14.08 -10.10 -2.23
CA ALA A 8 -15.21 -10.54 -1.43
C ALA A 8 -15.01 -12.04 -1.17
N GLY A 9 -14.54 -12.38 0.04
CA GLY A 9 -14.55 -13.74 0.55
C GLY A 9 -15.99 -14.21 0.80
N ASP A 10 -16.65 -14.62 -0.28
CA ASP A 10 -17.84 -15.47 -0.29
C ASP A 10 -17.37 -16.94 -0.18
N ASP A 11 -17.12 -17.41 1.03
CA ASP A 11 -16.83 -18.83 1.26
C ASP A 11 -17.69 -19.37 2.41
N GLY A 12 -18.69 -20.17 2.04
CA GLY A 12 -19.33 -21.14 2.93
C GLY A 12 -20.66 -20.71 3.57
N ALA A 13 -21.60 -20.21 2.77
CA ALA A 13 -23.02 -20.23 3.13
C ALA A 13 -23.60 -21.64 2.94
N VAL A 14 -23.38 -22.53 3.91
CA VAL A 14 -24.21 -23.74 4.03
C VAL A 14 -25.59 -23.30 4.47
N ALA A 15 -26.47 -23.09 3.50
CA ALA A 15 -27.86 -22.77 3.69
C ALA A 15 -28.56 -23.96 4.37
N VAL A 16 -28.90 -23.81 5.65
CA VAL A 16 -29.86 -24.68 6.33
C VAL A 16 -31.03 -23.83 6.81
N ALA A 17 -32.12 -23.98 6.05
CA ALA A 17 -33.53 -23.85 6.40
C ALA A 17 -34.05 -22.57 7.07
N GLY A 18 -35.02 -21.94 6.38
CA GLY A 18 -36.12 -21.18 6.99
C GLY A 18 -35.93 -19.68 7.03
N GLY A 19 -36.79 -18.95 6.30
CA GLY A 19 -36.86 -17.49 6.25
C GLY A 19 -37.30 -16.84 7.57
N ALA A 20 -36.46 -16.93 8.60
CA ALA A 20 -36.52 -16.09 9.80
C ALA A 20 -35.40 -15.06 9.69
N LYS A 21 -35.71 -13.77 9.88
CA LYS A 21 -34.68 -12.72 10.02
C LYS A 21 -33.67 -13.16 11.09
N GLY A 22 -32.52 -13.65 10.68
CA GLY A 22 -31.47 -14.09 11.59
C GLY A 22 -31.02 -12.94 12.50
N LEU A 23 -30.56 -13.26 13.71
CA LEU A 23 -30.03 -12.25 14.62
C LEU A 23 -28.96 -11.39 13.90
N PRO A 24 -28.96 -10.06 14.09
CA PRO A 24 -27.97 -9.19 13.47
C PRO A 24 -26.55 -9.56 13.93
N ALA A 25 -25.57 -9.38 13.04
CA ALA A 25 -24.18 -9.78 13.29
C ALA A 25 -23.61 -9.21 14.60
N LYS A 26 -23.88 -7.94 14.91
CA LYS A 26 -23.50 -7.32 16.19
C LYS A 26 -24.00 -8.10 17.41
N ARG A 27 -25.27 -8.55 17.38
CA ARG A 27 -25.85 -9.32 18.49
C ARG A 27 -25.23 -10.72 18.61
N LYS A 28 -24.89 -11.37 17.48
CA LYS A 28 -24.16 -12.64 17.50
C LYS A 28 -22.77 -12.46 18.11
N LEU A 29 -22.07 -11.37 17.75
CA LEU A 29 -20.76 -11.04 18.31
C LEU A 29 -20.82 -10.79 19.83
N THR A 30 -21.80 -10.01 20.30
CA THR A 30 -22.01 -9.81 21.74
C THR A 30 -22.28 -11.13 22.47
N ALA A 31 -23.06 -12.03 21.88
CA ALA A 31 -23.30 -13.36 22.46
C ALA A 31 -21.99 -14.16 22.58
N VAL A 32 -21.15 -14.17 21.54
CA VAL A 32 -19.84 -14.83 21.57
C VAL A 32 -18.90 -14.17 22.59
N GLN A 33 -18.90 -12.85 22.70
CA GLN A 33 -18.12 -12.13 23.72
C GLN A 33 -18.52 -12.57 25.13
N ARG A 34 -19.81 -12.66 25.44
CA ARG A 34 -20.31 -13.17 26.74
C ARG A 34 -19.78 -14.57 27.03
N LEU A 35 -19.78 -15.46 26.03
CA LEU A 35 -19.20 -16.80 26.17
C LEU A 35 -17.67 -16.78 26.42
N MET A 36 -16.93 -15.86 25.80
CA MET A 36 -15.48 -15.71 26.04
C MET A 36 -15.17 -15.11 27.43
N HIS A 37 -16.10 -14.36 28.02
CA HIS A 37 -16.00 -13.87 29.39
C HIS A 37 -16.38 -14.93 30.45
N GLY A 38 -16.70 -16.16 30.02
CA GLY A 38 -16.96 -17.29 30.91
C GLY A 38 -18.44 -17.52 31.24
N GLU A 39 -19.38 -16.80 30.61
CA GLU A 39 -20.80 -17.12 30.74
C GLU A 39 -21.12 -18.49 30.11
N SER A 40 -21.98 -19.28 30.76
CA SER A 40 -22.35 -20.61 30.24
C SER A 40 -23.19 -20.51 28.97
N LEU A 41 -23.06 -21.53 28.11
CA LEU A 41 -23.85 -21.63 26.88
C LEU A 41 -25.35 -21.66 27.15
N GLU A 42 -25.76 -22.29 28.26
CA GLU A 42 -27.14 -22.43 28.70
C GLU A 42 -27.71 -21.09 29.18
N ALA A 43 -26.92 -20.27 29.87
CA ALA A 43 -27.34 -18.94 30.31
C ALA A 43 -27.58 -18.01 29.11
N VAL A 44 -26.60 -17.95 28.21
CA VAL A 44 -26.69 -17.13 26.99
C VAL A 44 -27.81 -17.62 26.05
N SER A 45 -28.04 -18.95 26.00
CA SER A 45 -29.12 -19.56 25.22
C SER A 45 -30.50 -19.13 25.70
N ARG A 46 -30.73 -19.12 27.02
CA ARG A 46 -32.00 -18.70 27.63
C ARG A 46 -32.24 -17.20 27.43
N ASP A 47 -31.23 -16.37 27.64
CA ASP A 47 -31.31 -14.91 27.47
C ASP A 47 -31.69 -14.51 26.04
N LEU A 48 -31.08 -15.16 25.04
CA LEU A 48 -31.26 -14.82 23.63
C LEU A 48 -32.34 -15.66 22.93
N ASN A 49 -32.89 -16.65 23.64
CA ASN A 49 -33.80 -17.66 23.09
C ASN A 49 -33.24 -18.35 21.83
N VAL A 50 -31.93 -18.61 21.83
CA VAL A 50 -31.17 -19.23 20.74
C VAL A 50 -30.68 -20.60 21.20
N PRO A 51 -30.82 -21.67 20.41
CA PRO A 51 -30.37 -22.99 20.84
C PRO A 51 -28.85 -23.06 20.98
N VAL A 52 -28.38 -23.83 21.98
CA VAL A 52 -26.95 -23.96 22.33
C VAL A 52 -26.07 -24.34 21.14
N HIS A 53 -26.52 -25.22 20.24
CA HIS A 53 -25.74 -25.62 19.07
C HIS A 53 -25.45 -24.44 18.13
N ARG A 54 -26.38 -23.47 17.98
CA ARG A 54 -26.16 -22.26 17.17
C ARG A 54 -25.15 -21.32 17.84
N LEU A 55 -25.16 -21.21 19.16
CA LEU A 55 -24.17 -20.41 19.89
C LEU A 55 -22.76 -20.99 19.75
N SER A 56 -22.64 -22.32 19.85
CA SER A 56 -21.38 -23.03 19.58
C SER A 56 -20.91 -22.83 18.15
N GLU A 57 -21.82 -22.89 17.16
CA GLU A 57 -21.52 -22.59 15.77
C GLU A 57 -20.98 -21.17 15.59
N TRP A 58 -21.63 -20.16 16.19
CA TRP A 58 -21.16 -18.77 16.10
C TRP A 58 -19.80 -18.56 16.74
N ARG A 59 -19.56 -19.17 17.91
CA ARG A 59 -18.25 -19.13 18.56
C ARG A 59 -17.17 -19.70 17.66
N ASN A 60 -17.39 -20.88 17.09
CA ASN A 60 -16.42 -21.53 16.20
C ASN A 60 -16.16 -20.69 14.94
N ARG A 61 -17.21 -20.12 14.32
CA ARG A 61 -17.04 -19.24 13.15
C ARG A 61 -16.22 -17.99 13.48
N VAL A 62 -16.44 -17.37 14.63
CA VAL A 62 -15.65 -16.21 15.06
C VAL A 62 -14.19 -16.59 15.30
N LEU A 63 -13.93 -17.73 15.94
CA LEU A 63 -12.55 -18.21 16.18
C LEU A 63 -11.81 -18.46 14.86
N MET A 64 -12.42 -19.19 13.92
CA MET A 64 -11.83 -19.43 12.60
C MET A 64 -11.58 -18.13 11.84
N ALA A 65 -12.56 -17.23 11.81
CA ALA A 65 -12.41 -15.94 11.14
C ALA A 65 -11.31 -15.08 11.79
N SER A 66 -11.20 -15.10 13.11
CA SER A 66 -10.16 -14.36 13.83
C SER A 66 -8.76 -14.91 13.55
N GLU A 67 -8.60 -16.24 13.46
CA GLU A 67 -7.34 -16.87 13.09
C GLU A 67 -6.93 -16.49 11.66
N SER A 68 -7.87 -16.57 10.71
CA SER A 68 -7.64 -16.17 9.33
C SER A 68 -7.24 -14.69 9.22
N ALA A 69 -7.93 -13.80 9.92
CA ALA A 69 -7.63 -12.36 9.91
C ALA A 69 -6.24 -12.04 10.48
N LEU A 70 -5.79 -12.78 11.50
CA LEU A 70 -4.44 -12.62 12.05
C LEU A 70 -3.37 -13.09 11.05
N LYS A 71 -3.61 -14.22 10.38
CA LYS A 71 -2.71 -14.75 9.34
C LYS A 71 -2.64 -13.86 8.10
N GLU A 72 -3.77 -13.31 7.66
CA GLU A 72 -3.86 -12.39 6.53
C GLU A 72 -3.06 -11.12 6.81
N ARG A 73 -3.25 -10.50 7.99
CA ARG A 73 -2.47 -9.34 8.41
C ARG A 73 -0.96 -9.61 8.43
N GLU A 74 -0.54 -10.74 9.00
CA GLU A 74 0.87 -11.13 9.00
C GLU A 74 1.42 -11.31 7.58
N ARG A 75 0.60 -11.85 6.67
CA ARG A 75 0.99 -11.98 5.26
C ARG A 75 1.17 -10.61 4.61
N ASP A 76 0.22 -9.70 4.78
CA ASP A 76 0.27 -8.36 4.20
C ASP A 76 1.50 -7.59 4.71
N ASP A 77 1.76 -7.62 6.03
CA ASP A 77 2.92 -6.97 6.63
C ASP A 77 4.26 -7.48 6.03
N ARG A 78 4.36 -8.79 5.75
CA ARG A 78 5.54 -9.37 5.09
C ARG A 78 5.63 -9.00 3.61
N ASP A 79 4.50 -9.00 2.91
CA ASP A 79 4.46 -8.65 1.48
C ASP A 79 4.85 -7.17 1.28
N GLU A 80 4.47 -6.27 2.19
CA GLU A 80 4.96 -4.89 2.23
C GLU A 80 6.47 -4.79 2.44
N GLU A 81 7.04 -5.57 3.36
CA GLU A 81 8.49 -5.61 3.59
C GLU A 81 9.25 -6.15 2.37
N ILE A 82 8.74 -7.20 1.74
CA ILE A 82 9.31 -7.74 0.50
C ILE A 82 9.32 -6.68 -0.60
N ALA A 83 8.23 -5.92 -0.75
CA ALA A 83 8.16 -4.84 -1.73
C ALA A 83 9.17 -3.73 -1.47
N ARG A 84 9.36 -3.35 -0.19
CA ARG A 84 10.40 -2.37 0.22
C ARG A 84 11.80 -2.88 -0.13
N LEU A 85 12.12 -4.11 0.28
CA LEU A 85 13.42 -4.72 0.03
C LEU A 85 13.71 -4.88 -1.47
N HIS A 86 12.72 -5.28 -2.28
CA HIS A 86 12.88 -5.34 -3.74
C HIS A 86 13.19 -3.97 -4.36
N THR A 87 12.57 -2.91 -3.84
CA THR A 87 12.85 -1.54 -4.29
C THR A 87 14.28 -1.15 -3.97
N GLU A 88 14.71 -1.34 -2.73
CA GLU A 88 16.07 -1.01 -2.28
C GLU A 88 17.13 -1.84 -3.03
N VAL A 89 16.90 -3.14 -3.23
CA VAL A 89 17.77 -4.00 -4.04
C VAL A 89 17.85 -3.50 -5.48
N GLY A 90 16.74 -3.08 -6.07
CA GLY A 90 16.72 -2.50 -7.41
C GLY A 90 17.54 -1.22 -7.50
N GLU A 91 17.40 -0.31 -6.53
CA GLU A 91 18.16 0.94 -6.44
C GLU A 91 19.67 0.67 -6.30
N ILE A 92 20.06 -0.22 -5.39
CA ILE A 92 21.46 -0.60 -5.18
C ILE A 92 22.04 -1.28 -6.43
N THR A 93 21.27 -2.15 -7.08
CA THR A 93 21.70 -2.83 -8.30
C THR A 93 21.96 -1.83 -9.42
N MET A 94 21.03 -0.89 -9.64
CA MET A 94 21.20 0.17 -10.63
C MET A 94 22.39 1.09 -10.31
N ALA A 95 22.59 1.43 -9.04
CA ALA A 95 23.74 2.22 -8.61
C ALA A 95 25.06 1.48 -8.90
N ASN A 96 25.12 0.17 -8.62
CA ASN A 96 26.28 -0.65 -8.93
C ASN A 96 26.55 -0.73 -10.44
N GLU A 97 25.53 -0.95 -11.27
CA GLU A 97 25.68 -0.96 -12.73
C GLU A 97 26.26 0.36 -13.25
N LEU A 98 25.78 1.50 -12.75
CA LEU A 98 26.30 2.81 -13.12
C LEU A 98 27.75 3.01 -12.64
N LEU A 99 28.09 2.53 -11.45
CA LEU A 99 29.46 2.58 -10.91
C LEU A 99 30.42 1.73 -11.76
N TYR A 100 30.03 0.51 -12.13
CA TYR A 100 30.86 -0.33 -13.01
C TYR A 100 31.05 0.30 -14.38
N ALA A 101 29.99 0.82 -15.01
CA ALA A 101 30.11 1.55 -16.26
C ALA A 101 31.03 2.78 -16.14
N LYS A 102 31.00 3.46 -14.99
CA LYS A 102 31.90 4.58 -14.71
C LYS A 102 33.35 4.13 -14.63
N ILE A 103 33.63 3.03 -13.92
CA ILE A 103 34.97 2.46 -13.80
C ILE A 103 35.50 2.09 -15.18
N ASP A 104 34.73 1.36 -15.99
CA ASP A 104 35.12 0.98 -17.36
C ASP A 104 35.52 2.19 -18.22
N THR A 105 34.76 3.29 -18.13
CA THR A 105 35.10 4.51 -18.87
C THR A 105 36.39 5.18 -18.40
N LEU A 106 36.70 5.12 -17.11
CA LEU A 106 37.91 5.69 -16.52
C LEU A 106 39.14 4.83 -16.81
N GLU A 107 39.01 3.51 -16.65
CA GLU A 107 40.08 2.55 -16.92
C GLU A 107 40.40 2.42 -18.42
N GLY A 108 39.39 2.62 -19.28
CA GLY A 108 39.57 2.66 -20.74
C GLY A 108 40.29 3.91 -21.27
N GLY A 109 40.81 4.79 -20.40
CA GLY A 109 41.60 5.97 -20.80
C GLY A 109 40.81 7.04 -21.56
N ARG A 110 39.48 7.01 -21.53
CA ARG A 110 38.62 7.94 -22.29
C ARG A 110 38.38 9.19 -21.43
N PRO A 111 38.83 10.39 -21.85
CA PRO A 111 38.64 11.58 -21.04
C PRO A 111 37.15 11.93 -20.94
N LEU A 112 36.65 12.12 -19.71
CA LEU A 112 35.28 12.59 -19.47
C LEU A 112 35.08 13.90 -20.24
N ALA A 113 34.00 13.96 -21.04
CA ALA A 113 33.70 15.11 -21.88
C ALA A 113 33.75 16.40 -21.03
N ARG A 114 34.79 17.20 -21.27
CA ARG A 114 35.08 18.43 -20.52
C ARG A 114 33.87 19.35 -20.65
N ARG A 115 33.13 19.56 -19.55
CA ARG A 115 31.93 20.39 -19.49
C ARG A 115 32.28 21.78 -20.04
N ARG A 116 31.79 22.13 -21.24
CA ARG A 116 31.98 23.47 -21.80
C ARG A 116 31.17 24.44 -20.94
N SER A 117 31.88 25.23 -20.13
CA SER A 117 31.34 26.44 -19.51
C SER A 117 30.73 27.31 -20.61
N ARG A 118 29.41 27.47 -20.59
CA ARG A 118 28.69 28.39 -21.47
C ARG A 118 29.04 29.80 -20.98
N LYS A 119 30.07 30.42 -21.56
CA LYS A 119 30.27 31.86 -21.44
C LYS A 119 29.05 32.53 -22.08
N GLU A 120 28.24 33.14 -21.24
CA GLU A 120 27.19 34.08 -21.62
C GLU A 120 27.86 35.27 -22.32
N ALA A 121 27.96 35.20 -23.66
CA ALA A 121 28.31 36.33 -24.48
C ALA A 121 27.05 37.16 -24.72
N GLY A 122 26.62 37.87 -23.67
CA GLY A 122 25.57 38.88 -23.75
C GLY A 122 26.18 40.26 -23.52
N ARG A 123 25.81 41.21 -24.39
CA ARG A 123 26.10 42.65 -24.32
C ARG A 123 27.55 42.98 -24.79
N ILE A 124 27.78 43.64 -25.91
CA ILE A 124 27.42 45.04 -26.23
C ILE A 124 27.65 45.26 -27.74
N ARG A 125 26.85 46.16 -28.34
CA ARG A 125 26.91 46.80 -29.68
C ARG A 125 25.95 46.16 -30.71
N SER A 126 24.99 46.85 -31.32
CA SER A 126 24.95 48.27 -31.76
C SER A 126 23.47 48.75 -31.88
N PRO A 127 23.13 49.81 -32.66
CA PRO A 127 23.24 51.23 -32.32
C PRO A 127 21.89 51.97 -32.51
N ARG A 128 21.63 53.02 -31.72
CA ARG A 128 20.58 54.00 -32.07
C ARG A 128 21.12 55.40 -31.87
N GLU A 129 21.74 55.91 -32.93
CA GLU A 129 21.91 57.34 -33.16
C GLU A 129 20.54 57.96 -33.40
N GLY A 130 20.21 58.94 -32.58
CA GLY A 130 18.97 59.67 -32.68
C GLY A 130 18.91 60.71 -31.58
N LEU A 131 19.54 61.86 -31.85
CA LEU A 131 19.04 63.22 -31.61
C LEU A 131 20.21 64.22 -31.63
N ARG A 132 20.12 65.17 -32.58
CA ARG A 132 20.32 66.63 -32.44
C ARG A 132 21.67 67.07 -31.83
N ASN A 133 22.50 67.84 -32.53
CA ASN A 133 22.50 69.32 -32.61
C ASN A 133 23.47 69.68 -33.76
N GLY A 134 23.18 70.54 -34.75
CA GLY A 134 23.08 72.00 -34.62
C GLY A 134 24.40 72.68 -35.03
N THR A 135 24.30 73.77 -35.79
CA THR A 135 25.32 74.81 -36.10
C THR A 135 26.35 74.58 -37.22
N GLY A 136 26.38 75.51 -38.19
CA GLY A 136 27.64 76.01 -38.77
C GLY A 136 27.65 76.33 -40.26
N LEU A 137 27.24 77.57 -40.60
CA LEU A 137 27.58 78.39 -41.78
C LEU A 137 27.02 78.00 -43.15
#